data_AF-G4YL87-F1
#
_entry.id   AF-G4YL87-F1
#
_cell.length_a   1.000
_cell.length_b   1.000
_cell.length_c   1.000
_cell.angle_alpha   90.00
_cell.angle_beta   90.00
_cell.angle_gamma   90.00
#
_symmetry.space_group_name_H-M   'P 1'
#
loop_
_entity.id
_entity.type
_entity.pdbx_description
1 polymer ?
#
loop_
_entity_poly.entity_id
_entity_poly.type
_entity_poly.pdbx_seq_one_letter_code
_entity_poly.pdbx_strand_id
1 'polypeptide(L)'
;MESNRHHPLRKNRCYDFRLTPEEKEKLAANGVVASQRMEAESFGGVYHRLYSDVLPVFVTADSILHAWHRSFDAFLIRLETTHLLPTLEDILSSSLTECEAMLSDEKEENSMVSTAVGNVVEYLTIGLSLLRGTLQKKTPRLEALWAAIHAEVTSTTEMLGSQRTIDFSLFKRRGHYTKSKSSSATSVR
;
A
#
# COMPACT_ATOMS: atom_id res chain seq x y z
N MET A 1 47.42 22.66 -22.98
CA MET A 1 47.22 23.24 -21.65
C MET A 1 46.33 22.31 -20.85
N GLU A 2 46.94 21.39 -20.10
CA GLU A 2 46.20 20.49 -19.22
C GLU A 2 45.77 21.26 -17.97
N SER A 3 44.46 21.39 -17.75
CA SER A 3 43.93 21.99 -16.53
C SER A 3 44.14 21.03 -15.37
N ASN A 4 45.05 21.38 -14.45
CA ASN A 4 45.41 20.57 -13.28
C ASN A 4 44.40 20.70 -12.12
N ARG A 5 43.15 21.08 -12.40
CA ARG A 5 42.06 21.14 -11.41
C ARG A 5 41.25 19.84 -11.49
N HIS A 6 41.62 18.85 -10.69
CA HIS A 6 40.81 17.65 -10.53
C HIS A 6 39.53 17.99 -9.76
N HIS A 7 38.37 17.68 -10.36
CA HIS A 7 37.08 17.82 -9.70
C HIS A 7 37.05 16.92 -8.44
N PRO A 8 36.64 17.42 -7.27
CA PRO A 8 36.74 16.70 -5.99
C PRO A 8 35.96 15.36 -5.94
N LEU A 9 35.04 15.13 -6.88
CA LEU A 9 34.29 13.87 -7.03
C LEU A 9 35.11 12.69 -7.60
N ARG A 10 36.34 12.92 -8.09
CA ARG A 10 37.19 11.89 -8.71
C ARG A 10 37.64 10.76 -7.76
N LYS A 11 37.43 10.90 -6.44
CA LYS A 11 38.14 10.09 -5.44
C LYS A 11 37.52 8.70 -5.18
N ASN A 12 36.28 8.43 -5.60
CA ASN A 12 35.62 7.14 -5.33
C ASN A 12 35.02 6.52 -6.61
N ARG A 13 35.86 5.90 -7.45
CA ARG A 13 35.37 5.02 -8.54
C ARG A 13 34.88 3.70 -7.94
N CYS A 14 33.58 3.60 -7.68
CA CYS A 14 32.97 2.36 -7.17
C CYS A 14 32.46 1.42 -8.26
N TYR A 15 32.42 1.84 -9.53
CA TYR A 15 31.85 1.07 -10.65
C TYR A 15 32.79 1.03 -11.85
N ASP A 16 32.94 -0.16 -12.46
CA ASP A 16 33.67 -0.34 -13.72
C ASP A 16 32.67 -0.47 -14.88
N PHE A 17 32.61 0.55 -15.74
CA PHE A 17 31.71 0.61 -16.89
C PHE A 17 32.27 -0.10 -18.15
N ARG A 18 33.45 -0.72 -18.08
CA ARG A 18 34.02 -1.47 -19.20
C ARG A 18 33.20 -2.75 -19.47
N LEU A 19 32.94 -3.01 -20.75
CA LEU A 19 32.26 -4.23 -21.19
C LEU A 19 33.17 -5.46 -21.03
N THR A 20 32.61 -6.52 -20.47
CA THR A 20 33.21 -7.86 -20.44
C THR A 20 33.29 -8.44 -21.86
N PRO A 21 34.15 -9.45 -22.11
CA PRO A 21 34.24 -10.10 -23.43
C PRO A 21 32.88 -10.64 -23.92
N GLU A 22 32.10 -11.27 -23.04
CA GLU A 22 30.77 -11.78 -23.36
C GLU A 22 29.79 -10.67 -23.72
N GLU A 23 29.82 -9.53 -23.00
CA GLU A 23 28.96 -8.39 -23.31
C GLU A 23 29.33 -7.74 -24.65
N LYS A 24 30.62 -7.75 -25.02
CA LYS A 24 31.08 -7.25 -26.33
C LYS A 24 30.59 -8.14 -27.47
N GLU A 25 30.64 -9.46 -27.31
CA GLU A 25 30.10 -10.40 -28.30
C GLU A 25 28.59 -10.21 -28.48
N LYS A 26 27.84 -10.07 -27.37
CA LYS A 26 26.40 -9.79 -27.40
C LYS A 26 26.09 -8.44 -28.06
N LEU A 27 26.88 -7.41 -27.77
CA LEU A 27 26.74 -6.09 -28.38
C LEU A 27 26.99 -6.14 -29.89
N ALA A 28 28.01 -6.89 -30.33
CA ALA A 28 28.33 -7.06 -31.75
C ALA A 28 27.21 -7.81 -32.50
N ALA A 29 26.58 -8.80 -31.86
CA ALA A 29 25.50 -9.57 -32.46
C ALA A 29 24.16 -8.79 -32.50
N ASN A 30 23.81 -8.08 -31.42
CA ASN A 30 22.46 -7.53 -31.22
C ASN A 30 22.38 -6.00 -31.33
N GLY A 31 23.50 -5.29 -31.42
CA GLY A 31 23.55 -3.82 -31.40
C GLY A 31 23.25 -3.19 -30.02
N VAL A 32 22.85 -3.99 -29.04
CA VAL A 32 22.58 -3.57 -27.65
C VAL A 32 22.92 -4.69 -26.67
N VAL A 33 23.36 -4.33 -25.46
CA VAL A 33 23.59 -5.27 -24.36
C VAL A 33 23.08 -4.69 -23.04
N ALA A 34 22.33 -5.49 -22.28
CA ALA A 34 21.89 -5.13 -20.93
C ALA A 34 22.80 -5.82 -19.90
N SER A 35 23.50 -5.03 -19.08
CA SER A 35 24.42 -5.55 -18.06
C SER A 35 23.73 -5.64 -16.69
N GLN A 36 23.50 -6.86 -16.20
CA GLN A 36 22.93 -7.10 -14.87
C GLN A 36 23.87 -6.69 -13.73
N ARG A 37 25.18 -6.62 -13.99
CA ARG A 37 26.19 -6.17 -13.02
C ARG A 37 26.00 -4.71 -12.60
N MET A 38 25.34 -3.91 -13.44
CA MET A 38 25.15 -2.48 -13.22
C MET A 38 23.78 -2.13 -12.62
N GLU A 39 23.17 -3.07 -11.90
CA GLU A 39 21.90 -2.82 -11.23
C GLU A 39 21.99 -1.60 -10.28
N ALA A 40 20.91 -0.83 -10.26
CA ALA A 40 20.76 0.33 -9.41
C ALA A 40 19.35 0.42 -8.89
N GLU A 41 19.21 0.91 -7.66
CA GLU A 41 17.91 1.06 -7.02
C GLU A 41 17.05 2.20 -7.63
N SER A 42 17.67 3.12 -8.38
CA SER A 42 16.96 4.22 -9.03
C SER A 42 17.72 4.80 -10.24
N PHE A 43 16.98 5.43 -11.15
CA PHE A 43 17.55 6.19 -12.28
C PHE A 43 18.53 7.27 -11.82
N GLY A 44 18.20 7.99 -10.73
CA GLY A 44 19.08 9.03 -10.17
C GLY A 44 20.44 8.47 -9.74
N GLY A 45 20.46 7.27 -9.16
CA GLY A 45 21.69 6.58 -8.82
C GLY A 45 22.55 6.27 -10.04
N VAL A 46 21.94 5.79 -11.14
CA VAL A 46 22.66 5.52 -12.40
C VAL A 46 23.22 6.81 -13.00
N TYR A 47 22.42 7.87 -13.07
CA TYR A 47 22.85 9.16 -13.59
C TYR A 47 24.02 9.74 -12.81
N HIS A 48 23.97 9.66 -11.47
CA HIS A 48 25.06 10.12 -10.63
C HIS A 48 26.35 9.30 -10.87
N ARG A 49 26.24 7.97 -11.03
CA ARG A 49 27.40 7.10 -11.34
C ARG A 49 28.03 7.48 -12.68
N LEU A 50 27.22 7.60 -13.73
CA LEU A 50 27.69 7.99 -15.08
C LEU A 50 28.34 9.38 -15.07
N TYR A 51 27.70 10.35 -14.42
CA TYR A 51 28.21 11.71 -14.29
C TYR A 51 29.55 11.76 -13.53
N SER A 52 29.65 11.01 -12.43
CA SER A 52 30.88 10.94 -11.62
C SER A 52 32.06 10.33 -12.39
N ASP A 53 31.79 9.40 -13.30
CA ASP A 53 32.79 8.77 -14.17
C ASP A 53 33.01 9.49 -15.51
N VAL A 54 32.43 10.67 -15.69
CA VAL A 54 32.60 11.52 -16.88
C VAL A 54 32.12 10.81 -18.16
N LEU A 55 31.09 9.98 -18.03
CA LEU A 55 30.42 9.33 -19.16
C LEU A 55 29.22 10.18 -19.61
N PRO A 56 28.90 10.19 -20.92
CA PRO A 56 27.69 10.84 -21.41
C PRO A 56 26.43 10.28 -20.73
N VAL A 57 25.60 11.17 -20.19
CA VAL A 57 24.32 10.81 -19.56
C VAL A 57 23.19 11.09 -20.53
N PHE A 58 22.48 10.04 -20.94
CA PHE A 58 21.26 10.17 -21.72
C PHE A 58 20.06 10.07 -20.78
N VAL A 59 19.24 11.12 -20.70
CA VAL A 59 18.06 11.19 -19.84
C VAL A 59 16.81 10.94 -20.68
N THR A 60 16.08 9.88 -20.36
CA THR A 60 14.82 9.53 -21.03
C THR A 60 13.61 10.10 -20.31
N ALA A 61 12.50 10.26 -21.03
CA ALA A 61 11.21 10.64 -20.46
C ALA A 61 10.74 9.66 -19.36
N ASP A 62 11.01 8.36 -19.53
CA ASP A 62 10.63 7.32 -18.55
C ASP A 62 11.23 7.55 -17.17
N SER A 63 12.46 8.08 -17.10
CA SER A 63 13.10 8.36 -15.81
C SER A 63 12.41 9.50 -15.05
N ILE A 64 11.91 10.50 -15.78
CA ILE A 64 11.15 11.62 -15.22
C ILE A 64 9.76 11.14 -14.82
N LEU A 65 9.09 10.37 -15.69
CA LEU A 65 7.77 9.82 -15.42
C LEU A 65 7.79 8.85 -14.22
N HIS A 66 8.83 8.04 -14.09
CA HIS A 66 9.03 7.18 -12.94
C HIS A 66 9.18 7.98 -11.64
N ALA A 67 10.01 9.03 -11.64
CA ALA A 67 10.17 9.92 -10.49
C ALA A 67 8.84 10.63 -10.13
N TRP A 68 8.07 11.04 -11.13
CA TRP A 68 6.74 11.61 -10.95
C TRP A 68 5.77 10.62 -10.30
N HIS A 69 5.66 9.39 -10.82
CA HIS A 69 4.80 8.35 -10.24
C HIS A 69 5.17 8.04 -8.79
N ARG A 70 6.47 7.94 -8.49
CA ARG A 70 6.96 7.74 -7.12
C ARG A 70 6.58 8.89 -6.19
N SER A 71 6.65 10.12 -6.68
CA SER A 71 6.27 11.31 -5.92
C SER A 71 4.77 11.36 -5.66
N PHE A 72 3.95 10.99 -6.65
CA PHE A 72 2.50 10.91 -6.52
C PHE A 72 2.06 9.82 -5.53
N ASP A 73 2.66 8.63 -5.60
CA ASP A 73 2.42 7.54 -4.63
C ASP A 73 2.75 7.98 -3.19
N ALA A 74 3.90 8.64 -2.99
CA ALA A 74 4.28 9.17 -1.69
C ALA A 74 3.32 10.27 -1.19
N PHE A 75 2.83 11.12 -2.09
CA PHE A 75 1.84 12.14 -1.76
C PHE A 75 0.50 11.51 -1.33
N LEU A 76 0.00 10.51 -2.06
CA LEU A 76 -1.22 9.80 -1.72
C LEU A 76 -1.12 9.11 -0.36
N ILE A 77 -0.03 8.38 -0.11
CA ILE A 77 0.21 7.73 1.20
C ILE A 77 0.17 8.76 2.32
N ARG A 78 0.80 9.93 2.13
CA ARG A 78 0.79 11.01 3.13
C ARG A 78 -0.61 11.56 3.34
N LEU A 79 -1.34 11.87 2.27
CA LEU A 79 -2.70 12.40 2.34
C LEU A 79 -3.60 11.41 3.09
N GLU A 80 -3.54 10.14 2.74
CA GLU A 80 -4.37 9.11 3.34
C GLU A 80 -4.06 8.93 4.82
N THR A 81 -2.78 8.80 5.19
CA THR A 81 -2.39 8.62 6.59
C THR A 81 -2.61 9.86 7.46
N THR A 82 -2.53 11.07 6.89
CA THR A 82 -2.64 12.32 7.65
C THR A 82 -4.07 12.83 7.76
N HIS A 83 -4.90 12.59 6.74
CA HIS A 83 -6.24 13.17 6.65
C HIS A 83 -7.34 12.13 6.45
N LEU A 84 -7.24 11.27 5.45
CA LEU A 84 -8.38 10.38 5.12
C LEU A 84 -8.62 9.31 6.19
N LEU A 85 -7.55 8.71 6.71
CA LEU A 85 -7.63 7.68 7.74
C LEU A 85 -8.29 8.18 9.03
N PRO A 86 -7.83 9.30 9.66
CA PRO A 86 -8.49 9.81 10.86
C PRO A 86 -9.93 10.26 10.57
N THR A 87 -10.19 10.94 9.46
CA THR A 87 -11.55 11.36 9.11
C THR A 87 -12.48 10.15 8.89
N LEU A 88 -11.99 9.07 8.29
CA LEU A 88 -12.77 7.84 8.13
C LEU A 88 -13.07 7.18 9.49
N GLU A 89 -12.10 7.16 10.40
CA GLU A 89 -12.31 6.65 11.76
C GLU A 89 -13.34 7.48 12.53
N ASP A 90 -13.26 8.81 12.42
CA ASP A 90 -14.21 9.73 13.05
C ASP A 90 -15.63 9.53 12.51
N ILE A 91 -15.79 9.38 11.19
CA ILE A 91 -17.09 9.12 10.56
C ILE A 91 -17.65 7.77 11.03
N LEU A 92 -16.85 6.70 10.98
CA LEU A 92 -17.32 5.37 11.39
C LEU A 92 -17.70 5.32 12.88
N SER A 93 -16.90 5.93 13.74
CA SER A 93 -17.17 5.96 15.19
C SER A 93 -18.40 6.81 15.53
N SER A 94 -18.56 7.97 14.87
CA SER A 94 -19.72 8.84 15.06
C SER A 94 -21.01 8.17 14.59
N SER A 95 -21.01 7.60 13.37
CA SER A 95 -22.17 6.89 12.84
C SER A 95 -22.54 5.67 13.67
N LEU A 96 -21.54 4.91 14.16
CA LEU A 96 -21.81 3.77 15.05
C LEU A 96 -22.48 4.22 16.35
N THR A 97 -21.98 5.29 16.97
CA THR A 97 -22.55 5.85 18.21
C THR A 97 -23.99 6.30 18.01
N GLU A 98 -24.28 6.96 16.88
CA GLU A 98 -25.63 7.41 16.54
C GLU A 98 -26.60 6.24 16.29
N CYS A 99 -26.15 5.20 15.57
CA CYS A 99 -26.95 3.98 15.38
C CYS A 99 -27.20 3.22 16.70
N GLU A 100 -26.22 3.17 17.60
CA GLU A 100 -26.40 2.55 18.92
C GLU A 100 -27.36 3.35 19.82
N ALA A 101 -27.36 4.68 19.71
CA ALA A 101 -28.33 5.54 20.39
C ALA A 101 -29.75 5.29 19.86
N MET A 102 -29.94 5.19 18.54
CA MET A 102 -31.24 4.87 17.93
C MET A 102 -31.81 3.52 18.42
N LEU A 103 -30.95 2.49 18.56
CA LEU A 103 -31.37 1.20 19.12
C LEU A 103 -31.76 1.26 20.59
N SER A 104 -31.21 2.22 21.35
CA SER A 104 -31.49 2.37 22.78
C SER A 104 -32.76 3.18 23.04
N ASP A 105 -33.10 4.12 22.14
CA ASP A 105 -34.28 4.97 22.24
C ASP A 105 -35.56 4.33 21.66
N GLU A 106 -35.44 3.36 20.74
CA GLU A 106 -36.58 2.63 20.19
C GLU A 106 -37.25 1.73 21.24
N LYS A 107 -38.24 2.29 21.93
CA LYS A 107 -39.24 1.55 22.70
C LYS A 107 -40.13 0.74 21.75
N GLU A 108 -39.73 -0.49 21.41
CA GLU A 108 -40.53 -1.62 20.88
C GLU A 108 -41.50 -1.41 19.68
N GLU A 109 -41.79 -0.19 19.22
CA GLU A 109 -42.94 0.09 18.33
C GLU A 109 -42.70 -0.33 16.87
N ASN A 110 -41.46 -0.61 16.44
CA ASN A 110 -41.20 -1.04 15.06
C ASN A 110 -40.05 -2.05 14.92
N SER A 111 -40.34 -3.34 15.15
CA SER A 111 -39.37 -4.45 15.12
C SER A 111 -38.52 -4.58 13.84
N MET A 112 -39.01 -4.10 12.70
CA MET A 112 -38.25 -4.12 11.44
C MET A 112 -37.13 -3.08 11.42
N VAL A 113 -37.35 -1.91 12.00
CA VAL A 113 -36.37 -0.81 12.02
C VAL A 113 -35.22 -1.18 12.95
N SER A 114 -35.52 -1.65 14.16
CA SER A 114 -34.50 -2.11 15.12
C SER A 114 -33.64 -3.25 14.54
N THR A 115 -34.24 -4.19 13.80
CA THR A 115 -33.50 -5.25 13.11
C THR A 115 -32.60 -4.70 11.99
N ALA A 116 -33.08 -3.74 11.20
CA ALA A 116 -32.29 -3.11 10.15
C ALA A 116 -31.11 -2.30 10.72
N VAL A 117 -31.35 -1.50 11.75
CA VAL A 117 -30.31 -0.72 12.45
C VAL A 117 -29.30 -1.66 13.11
N GLY A 118 -29.74 -2.75 13.74
CA GLY A 118 -28.85 -3.77 14.30
C GLY A 118 -27.89 -4.38 13.27
N ASN A 119 -28.39 -4.70 12.08
CA ASN A 119 -27.55 -5.18 10.98
C ASN A 119 -26.53 -4.13 10.50
N VAL A 120 -26.90 -2.84 10.48
CA VAL A 120 -25.99 -1.74 10.14
C VAL A 120 -24.92 -1.56 11.21
N VAL A 121 -25.30 -1.63 12.49
CA VAL A 121 -24.36 -1.57 13.62
C VAL A 121 -23.33 -2.70 13.51
N GLU A 122 -23.73 -3.93 13.21
CA GLU A 122 -22.80 -5.03 12.98
C GLU A 122 -21.83 -4.76 11.81
N TYR A 123 -22.34 -4.24 10.70
CA TYR A 123 -21.54 -3.89 9.53
C TYR A 123 -20.52 -2.76 9.81
N LEU A 124 -20.95 -1.70 10.51
CA LEU A 124 -20.06 -0.62 10.91
C LEU A 124 -19.04 -1.09 11.96
N THR A 125 -19.45 -1.95 12.88
CA THR A 125 -18.57 -2.53 13.90
C THR A 125 -17.45 -3.37 13.28
N ILE A 126 -17.76 -4.21 12.29
CA ILE A 126 -16.71 -4.97 11.60
C ILE A 126 -15.79 -4.05 10.79
N GLY A 127 -16.33 -3.01 10.13
CA GLY A 127 -15.53 -2.02 9.41
C GLY A 127 -14.54 -1.27 10.32
N LEU A 128 -15.01 -0.79 11.47
CA LEU A 128 -14.17 -0.13 12.47
C LEU A 128 -13.16 -1.10 13.08
N SER A 129 -13.55 -2.36 13.27
CA SER A 129 -12.65 -3.41 13.76
C SER A 129 -11.53 -3.72 12.79
N LEU A 130 -11.80 -3.72 11.47
CA LEU A 130 -10.78 -3.89 10.43
C LEU A 130 -9.85 -2.67 10.36
N LEU A 131 -10.41 -1.47 10.50
CA LEU A 131 -9.64 -0.22 10.49
C LEU A 131 -8.65 -0.14 11.66
N ARG A 132 -9.11 -0.47 12.88
CA ARG A 132 -8.29 -0.54 14.10
C ARG A 132 -7.48 -1.83 14.22
N GLY A 133 -7.79 -2.80 13.36
CA GLY A 133 -7.30 -4.19 13.36
C GLY A 133 -7.50 -4.95 14.69
N THR A 134 -8.46 -4.52 15.50
CA THR A 134 -8.90 -5.23 16.71
C THR A 134 -10.42 -5.32 16.73
N LEU A 135 -10.94 -6.50 17.04
CA LEU A 135 -12.39 -6.72 17.10
C LEU A 135 -13.00 -5.92 18.26
N GLN A 136 -13.78 -4.89 17.93
CA GLN A 136 -14.33 -3.94 18.91
C GLN A 136 -15.45 -4.55 19.77
N LYS A 137 -16.25 -5.45 19.20
CA LYS A 137 -17.37 -6.12 19.89
C LYS A 137 -17.37 -7.61 19.56
N LYS A 138 -17.50 -8.43 20.60
CA LYS A 138 -17.51 -9.89 20.48
C LYS A 138 -18.93 -10.38 20.53
N THR A 139 -19.51 -10.61 19.35
CA THR A 139 -20.74 -11.39 19.20
C THR A 139 -20.41 -12.62 18.36
N PRO A 140 -21.13 -13.76 18.52
CA PRO A 140 -20.84 -14.97 17.75
C PRO A 140 -20.82 -14.72 16.23
N ARG A 141 -21.70 -13.83 15.74
CA ARG A 141 -21.78 -13.44 14.33
C ARG A 141 -20.55 -12.63 13.88
N LEU A 142 -20.13 -11.65 14.68
CA LEU A 142 -18.95 -10.84 14.36
C LEU A 142 -17.66 -11.65 14.44
N GLU A 143 -17.55 -12.57 15.39
CA GLU A 143 -16.39 -13.47 15.51
C GLU A 143 -16.30 -14.43 14.33
N ALA A 144 -17.42 -15.01 13.90
CA ALA A 144 -17.48 -15.85 12.70
C ALA A 144 -17.08 -15.06 11.44
N LEU A 145 -17.60 -13.83 11.29
CA LEU A 145 -17.24 -12.96 10.17
C LEU A 145 -15.77 -12.54 10.20
N TRP A 146 -15.25 -12.18 11.37
CA TRP A 146 -13.85 -11.84 11.57
C TRP A 146 -12.93 -12.99 11.20
N ALA A 147 -13.26 -14.22 11.64
CA ALA A 147 -12.53 -15.43 11.29
C ALA A 147 -12.60 -15.70 9.78
N ALA A 148 -13.77 -15.55 9.15
CA ALA A 148 -13.93 -15.74 7.71
C ALA A 148 -13.09 -14.74 6.89
N ILE A 149 -13.03 -13.48 7.32
CA ILE A 149 -12.18 -12.44 6.69
C ILE A 149 -10.70 -12.86 6.74
N HIS A 150 -10.24 -13.36 7.88
CA HIS A 150 -8.84 -13.77 8.06
C HIS A 150 -8.50 -15.09 7.38
N ALA A 151 -9.50 -15.93 7.11
CA ALA A 151 -9.30 -17.19 6.41
C ALA A 151 -9.06 -17.00 4.91
N GLU A 152 -9.37 -15.84 4.33
CA GLU A 152 -9.18 -15.51 2.90
C GLU A 152 -9.86 -16.51 1.93
N VAL A 153 -10.93 -17.18 2.36
CA VAL A 153 -11.66 -18.18 1.55
C VAL A 153 -13.03 -17.65 1.13
N THR A 154 -13.56 -18.16 0.02
CA THR A 154 -14.96 -17.93 -0.33
C THR A 154 -15.87 -18.66 0.67
N SER A 155 -16.76 -17.91 1.33
CA SER A 155 -17.71 -18.47 2.28
C SER A 155 -19.07 -17.79 2.16
N THR A 156 -20.12 -18.53 2.46
CA THR A 156 -21.47 -17.99 2.56
C THR A 156 -21.69 -17.48 3.98
N THR A 157 -21.98 -16.19 4.11
CA THR A 157 -22.29 -15.57 5.40
C THR A 157 -23.57 -14.78 5.31
N GLU A 158 -24.28 -14.67 6.43
CA GLU A 158 -25.43 -13.79 6.52
C GLU A 158 -24.96 -12.36 6.83
N MET A 159 -25.20 -11.44 5.91
CA MET A 159 -24.84 -10.03 6.04
C MET A 159 -26.00 -9.14 5.63
N LEU A 160 -26.33 -8.13 6.45
CA LEU A 160 -27.44 -7.20 6.21
C LEU A 160 -28.78 -7.92 5.97
N GLY A 161 -29.08 -8.95 6.79
CA GLY A 161 -30.32 -9.72 6.71
C GLY A 161 -30.46 -10.63 5.48
N SER A 162 -29.38 -10.90 4.75
CA SER A 162 -29.38 -11.77 3.56
C SER A 162 -28.15 -12.69 3.51
N GLN A 163 -28.34 -13.92 3.05
CA GLN A 163 -27.21 -14.83 2.78
C GLN A 163 -26.46 -14.37 1.54
N ARG A 164 -25.14 -14.20 1.67
CA ARG A 164 -24.26 -13.75 0.58
C ARG A 164 -23.03 -14.63 0.52
N THR A 165 -22.69 -15.08 -0.69
CA THR A 165 -21.42 -15.72 -0.97
C THR A 165 -20.39 -14.63 -1.23
N ILE A 166 -19.42 -14.50 -0.33
CA ILE A 166 -18.39 -13.45 -0.39
C ILE A 166 -17.04 -14.14 -0.51
N ASP A 167 -16.23 -13.68 -1.45
CA ASP A 167 -14.82 -14.04 -1.51
C ASP A 167 -14.03 -13.18 -0.52
N PHE A 168 -13.67 -13.77 0.62
CA PHE A 168 -12.93 -13.05 1.66
C PHE A 168 -11.46 -12.78 1.29
N SER A 169 -10.95 -13.35 0.19
CA SER A 169 -9.62 -13.01 -0.32
C SER A 169 -9.49 -11.54 -0.75
N LEU A 170 -10.62 -10.87 -1.00
CA LEU A 170 -10.68 -9.45 -1.37
C LEU A 170 -10.28 -8.51 -0.23
N PHE A 171 -10.36 -8.96 1.03
CA PHE A 171 -9.99 -8.16 2.20
C PHE A 171 -8.48 -8.14 2.48
N LYS A 172 -7.70 -8.93 1.72
CA LYS A 172 -6.25 -8.92 1.80
C LYS A 172 -5.70 -7.57 1.34
N ARG A 173 -4.90 -6.93 2.20
CA ARG A 173 -4.21 -5.66 1.88
C ARG A 173 -3.33 -5.79 0.62
N ARG A 174 -3.34 -4.77 -0.25
CA ARG A 174 -2.60 -4.77 -1.53
C ARG A 174 -1.75 -3.51 -1.69
N GLY A 175 -0.77 -3.55 -2.59
CA GLY A 175 -0.01 -2.36 -2.98
C GLY A 175 0.79 -1.74 -1.83
N HIS A 176 0.77 -0.42 -1.70
CA HIS A 176 1.50 0.29 -0.64
C HIS A 176 0.90 0.10 0.76
N TYR A 177 -0.33 -0.43 0.87
CA TYR A 177 -0.98 -0.75 2.16
C TYR A 177 -0.28 -1.88 2.94
N THR A 178 0.59 -2.64 2.29
CA THR A 178 1.43 -3.65 2.96
C THR A 178 2.69 -3.04 3.60
N LYS A 179 3.07 -1.82 3.19
CA LYS A 179 4.30 -1.13 3.65
C LYS A 179 4.06 -0.29 4.89
N SER A 180 2.83 0.18 5.12
CA SER A 180 2.49 0.94 6.32
C SER A 180 2.33 0.00 7.52
N LYS A 181 3.27 0.10 8.48
CA LYS A 181 3.12 -0.50 9.81
C LYS A 181 1.90 0.08 10.57
N SER A 182 1.38 1.23 10.16
CA SER A 182 0.25 1.89 10.81
C SER A 182 -1.12 1.27 10.49
N SER A 183 -1.23 0.42 9.46
CA SER A 183 -2.47 -0.35 9.20
C SER A 183 -2.38 -1.81 9.65
N SER A 184 -1.20 -2.27 10.08
CA SER A 184 -1.14 -3.46 10.92
C SER A 184 -1.48 -3.01 12.33
N ALA A 185 -2.69 -3.35 12.78
CA ALA A 185 -2.82 -3.75 14.17
C ALA A 185 -1.62 -4.64 14.50
N THR A 186 -0.80 -4.09 15.38
CA THR A 186 0.01 -4.77 16.38
C THR A 186 0.15 -6.26 16.11
N SER A 187 1.21 -6.61 15.38
CA SER A 187 1.82 -7.92 15.50
C SER A 187 2.04 -8.18 16.99
N VAL A 188 1.17 -9.01 17.55
CA VAL A 188 1.23 -9.50 18.91
C VAL A 188 2.65 -9.98 19.20
N ARG A 189 3.28 -9.33 20.17
CA ARG A 189 4.14 -9.99 21.15
C ARG A 189 3.38 -10.00 22.46
#